data_AF-A0A973G7T8-F1
#
_entry.id   AF-A0A973G7T8-F1
#
_cell.length_a   1.000
_cell.length_b   1.000
_cell.length_c   1.000
_cell.angle_alpha   90.00
_cell.angle_beta   90.00
_cell.angle_gamma   90.00
#
_symmetry.space_group_name_H-M   'P 1'
#
loop_
_entity.id
_entity.type
_entity.pdbx_description
1 polymer ?
#
loop_
_entity_poly.entity_id
_entity_poly.type
_entity_poly.pdbx_seq_one_letter_code
_entity_poly.pdbx_strand_id
1 'polypeptide(L)'
;MAVISRGFRPKRESDPRLPPGQYREHGFPVLSAGPTPRVDLSTWTFTIGAPGQTRASWTWDGLQALPAEDVVVDIHCVTKWSRFDSRWRGVSLDTLLDAVDVAEDEQHVLARCDGGYTTNMPLADLRGGKAWLAYGYD
;
A
#
# COMPACT_ATOMS: atom_id res chain seq x y z
N MET A 1 -24.37 15.09 24.61
CA MET A 1 -24.01 16.11 23.60
C MET A 1 -22.86 16.93 24.15
N ALA A 2 -21.73 17.02 23.46
CA ALA A 2 -20.60 17.80 23.92
C ALA A 2 -20.92 19.30 23.83
N VAL A 3 -20.68 20.04 24.91
CA VAL A 3 -20.86 21.50 24.97
C VAL A 3 -19.72 22.14 24.19
N ILE A 4 -20.03 22.72 23.03
CA ILE A 4 -19.06 23.46 22.21
C ILE A 4 -19.08 24.92 22.65
N SER A 5 -17.94 25.44 23.13
CA SER A 5 -17.79 26.86 23.46
C SER A 5 -18.07 27.74 22.24
N ARG A 6 -18.88 28.80 22.42
CA ARG A 6 -19.18 29.77 21.36
C ARG A 6 -17.87 30.37 20.82
N GLY A 7 -17.70 30.33 19.50
CA GLY A 7 -16.49 30.79 18.81
C GLY A 7 -15.44 29.70 18.54
N PHE A 8 -15.52 28.55 19.21
CA PHE A 8 -14.63 27.41 18.96
C PHE A 8 -15.29 26.42 18.01
N ARG A 9 -15.37 26.78 16.73
CA ARG A 9 -15.76 25.84 15.68
C ARG A 9 -14.50 25.17 15.15
N PRO A 10 -14.37 23.83 15.15
CA PRO A 10 -13.31 23.21 14.38
C PRO A 10 -13.43 23.70 12.95
N LYS A 11 -12.32 24.12 12.35
CA LYS A 11 -12.21 24.37 10.91
C LYS A 11 -12.31 23.00 10.24
N ARG A 12 -13.52 22.42 10.24
CA ARG A 12 -13.81 21.15 9.61
C ARG A 12 -13.75 21.41 8.12
N GLU A 13 -12.69 20.92 7.51
CA GLU A 13 -12.75 20.54 6.11
C GLU A 13 -13.87 19.49 6.01
N SER A 14 -14.92 19.82 5.27
CA SER A 14 -16.20 19.08 5.29
C SER A 14 -16.25 17.93 4.29
N ASP A 15 -15.10 17.48 3.79
CA ASP A 15 -15.06 16.36 2.86
C ASP A 15 -15.42 15.07 3.64
N PRO A 16 -16.52 14.37 3.28
CA PRO A 16 -16.94 13.16 3.97
C PRO A 16 -15.92 12.01 3.85
N ARG A 17 -14.96 12.10 2.92
CA ARG A 17 -13.85 11.15 2.79
C ARG A 17 -12.77 11.34 3.85
N LEU A 18 -12.72 12.49 4.54
CA LEU A 18 -11.73 12.73 5.59
C LEU A 18 -12.07 11.93 6.85
N PRO A 19 -11.18 11.01 7.30
CA PRO A 19 -11.37 10.35 8.58
C PRO A 19 -11.30 11.38 9.73
N PRO A 20 -11.96 11.10 10.87
CA PRO A 20 -11.98 12.01 12.00
C PRO A 20 -10.57 12.42 12.46
N GLY A 21 -10.31 13.73 12.48
CA GLY A 21 -9.04 14.28 12.95
C GLY A 21 -7.91 14.30 11.92
N GLN A 22 -8.19 13.93 10.67
CA GLN A 22 -7.25 14.12 9.56
C GLN A 22 -7.47 15.44 8.81
N TYR A 23 -6.45 15.90 8.10
CA TYR A 23 -6.51 17.02 7.16
C TYR A 23 -6.18 16.57 5.74
N ARG A 24 -6.75 17.22 4.73
CA ARG A 24 -6.38 16.97 3.35
C ARG A 24 -4.98 17.50 3.07
N GLU A 25 -4.15 16.65 2.46
CA GLU A 25 -2.83 16.99 1.98
C GLU A 25 -2.85 17.04 0.44
N HIS A 26 -2.27 18.10 -0.11
CA HIS A 26 -2.21 18.34 -1.55
C HIS A 26 -0.87 17.88 -2.16
N GLY A 27 0.20 17.87 -1.34
CA GLY A 27 1.49 17.28 -1.68
C GLY A 27 1.57 15.78 -1.36
N PHE A 28 2.75 15.20 -1.51
CA PHE A 28 3.01 13.79 -1.16
C PHE A 28 4.05 13.74 -0.03
N PRO A 29 3.62 13.68 1.25
CA PRO A 29 4.56 13.60 2.36
C PRO A 29 5.40 12.32 2.25
N VAL A 30 6.72 12.50 2.15
CA VAL A 30 7.66 11.38 2.15
C VAL A 30 7.99 11.02 3.59
N LEU A 31 7.49 9.86 4.03
CA LEU A 31 7.77 9.27 5.34
C LEU A 31 8.60 8.02 5.11
N SER A 32 9.82 7.99 5.65
CA SER A 32 10.72 6.85 5.49
C SER A 32 11.15 6.33 6.86
N ALA A 33 11.17 5.00 7.00
CA ALA A 33 11.73 4.33 8.18
C ALA A 33 13.27 4.37 8.21
N GLY A 34 13.91 4.62 7.05
CA GLY A 34 15.36 4.66 6.90
C GLY A 34 15.82 5.49 5.69
N PRO A 35 17.09 5.39 5.28
CA PRO A 35 17.58 6.01 4.06
C PRO A 35 16.83 5.50 2.82
N THR A 36 16.64 6.36 1.82
CA THR A 36 16.06 5.94 0.54
C THR A 36 16.99 4.93 -0.15
N PRO A 37 16.53 3.70 -0.43
CA PRO A 37 17.35 2.69 -1.08
C PRO A 37 17.66 3.10 -2.52
N ARG A 38 18.86 2.74 -3.00
CA ARG A 38 19.19 2.75 -4.42
C ARG A 38 18.98 1.35 -4.97
N VAL A 39 17.95 1.17 -5.77
CA VAL A 39 17.54 -0.13 -6.29
C VAL A 39 18.08 -0.31 -7.71
N ASP A 40 18.89 -1.35 -7.93
CA ASP A 40 19.30 -1.77 -9.26
C ASP A 40 18.28 -2.77 -9.82
N LEU A 41 17.46 -2.31 -10.78
CA LEU A 41 16.39 -3.10 -11.37
C LEU A 41 16.89 -4.35 -12.12
N SER A 42 18.17 -4.40 -12.50
CA SER A 42 18.74 -5.60 -13.15
C SER A 42 18.91 -6.79 -12.19
N THR A 43 18.97 -6.52 -10.89
CA THR A 43 19.10 -7.54 -9.83
C THR A 43 17.88 -7.61 -8.91
N TRP A 44 16.93 -6.68 -9.09
CA TRP A 44 15.72 -6.62 -8.30
C TRP A 44 14.84 -7.85 -8.52
N THR A 45 14.26 -8.36 -7.43
CA THR A 45 13.26 -9.41 -7.46
C THR A 45 12.15 -9.13 -6.45
N PHE A 46 10.93 -9.49 -6.81
CA PHE A 46 9.82 -9.62 -5.87
C PHE A 46 9.52 -11.09 -5.64
N THR A 47 9.35 -11.49 -4.38
CA THR A 47 9.16 -12.89 -4.00
C THR A 47 7.95 -13.05 -3.09
N ILE A 48 7.24 -14.16 -3.27
CA ILE A 48 6.20 -14.62 -2.36
C ILE A 48 6.60 -15.98 -1.82
N GLY A 49 6.52 -16.15 -0.50
CA GLY A 49 6.87 -17.39 0.18
C GLY A 49 7.10 -17.21 1.68
N ALA A 50 7.62 -18.26 2.30
CA ALA A 50 8.02 -18.27 3.70
C ALA A 50 9.55 -18.07 3.82
N PRO A 51 10.08 -17.72 5.01
CA PRO A 51 11.53 -17.67 5.22
C PRO A 51 12.20 -18.99 4.83
N GLY A 52 13.11 -18.93 3.86
CA GLY A 52 13.81 -20.11 3.33
C GLY A 52 13.02 -20.92 2.29
N GLN A 53 11.81 -20.52 1.93
CA GLN A 53 10.97 -21.19 0.95
C GLN A 53 10.28 -20.19 0.02
N THR A 54 10.94 -19.86 -1.09
CA THR A 54 10.34 -19.06 -2.18
C THR A 54 9.35 -19.93 -2.97
N ARG A 55 8.10 -19.47 -3.12
CA ARG A 55 7.07 -20.14 -3.94
C ARG A 55 6.99 -19.54 -5.34
N ALA A 56 7.08 -18.22 -5.44
CA ALA A 56 7.16 -17.50 -6.70
C ALA A 56 8.14 -16.33 -6.60
N SER A 57 8.73 -15.99 -7.75
CA SER A 57 9.68 -14.88 -7.87
C SER A 57 9.53 -14.23 -9.25
N TRP A 58 9.56 -12.90 -9.28
CA TRP A 58 9.51 -12.11 -10.49
C TRP A 58 10.72 -11.17 -10.53
N THR A 59 11.39 -11.12 -11.68
CA THR A 59 12.31 -10.02 -12.00
C THR A 59 11.51 -8.76 -12.31
N TRP A 60 12.19 -7.62 -12.42
CA TRP A 60 11.53 -6.37 -12.82
C TRP A 60 10.80 -6.49 -14.16
N ASP A 61 11.49 -7.01 -15.19
CA ASP A 61 10.88 -7.21 -16.52
C ASP A 61 9.75 -8.23 -16.48
N GLY A 62 9.89 -9.29 -15.68
CA GLY A 62 8.84 -10.29 -15.47
C GLY A 62 7.59 -9.71 -14.82
N LEU A 63 7.75 -8.80 -13.86
CA LEU A 63 6.64 -8.08 -13.25
C LEU A 63 5.96 -7.15 -14.25
N GLN A 64 6.75 -6.39 -15.02
CA GLN A 64 6.25 -5.45 -16.03
C GLN A 64 5.50 -6.12 -17.18
N ALA A 65 5.73 -7.41 -17.41
CA ALA A 65 5.02 -8.22 -18.41
C ALA A 65 3.65 -8.72 -17.95
N LEU A 66 3.33 -8.65 -16.65
CA LEU A 66 2.03 -9.04 -16.11
C LEU A 66 0.95 -8.00 -16.45
N PRO A 67 -0.34 -8.40 -16.44
CA PRO A 67 -1.44 -7.44 -16.56
C PRO A 67 -1.36 -6.36 -15.49
N ALA A 68 -1.26 -5.11 -15.93
CA ALA A 68 -1.20 -3.95 -15.07
C ALA A 68 -2.53 -3.19 -15.09
N GLU A 69 -2.89 -2.63 -13.95
CA GLU A 69 -4.11 -1.86 -13.73
C GLU A 69 -3.75 -0.42 -13.35
N ASP A 70 -4.58 0.52 -13.79
CA ASP A 70 -4.56 1.90 -13.34
C ASP A 70 -5.66 2.09 -12.28
N VAL A 71 -5.28 2.48 -11.07
CA VAL A 71 -6.18 2.58 -9.92
C VAL A 71 -6.13 3.94 -9.27
N VAL A 72 -7.29 4.41 -8.82
CA VAL A 72 -7.44 5.70 -8.12
C VAL A 72 -7.94 5.43 -6.71
N VAL A 73 -7.10 5.73 -5.71
CA VAL A 73 -7.39 5.46 -4.30
C VAL A 73 -7.01 6.63 -3.42
N ASP A 74 -7.65 6.72 -2.26
CA ASP A 74 -7.28 7.66 -1.21
C ASP A 74 -6.28 7.03 -0.25
N ILE A 75 -5.30 7.80 0.21
CA ILE A 75 -4.33 7.38 1.23
C ILE A 75 -4.64 8.12 2.52
N HIS A 76 -4.83 7.37 3.60
CA HIS A 76 -5.06 7.92 4.94
C HIS A 76 -3.93 7.49 5.87
N CYS A 77 -3.15 8.44 6.35
CA CYS A 77 -2.03 8.15 7.24
C CYS A 77 -2.43 8.33 8.70
N VAL A 78 -1.95 7.44 9.56
CA VAL A 78 -2.08 7.54 11.02
C VAL A 78 -1.44 8.81 11.60
N THR A 79 -0.54 9.47 10.85
CA THR A 79 0.04 10.77 11.19
C THR A 79 -0.85 11.96 10.79
N LYS A 80 -2.13 11.69 10.50
CA LYS A 80 -3.26 12.64 10.36
C LYS A 80 -3.41 13.32 9.00
N TRP A 81 -2.69 12.91 7.96
CA TRP A 81 -2.90 13.46 6.62
C TRP A 81 -3.65 12.46 5.72
N SER A 82 -4.49 12.99 4.84
CA SER A 82 -5.18 12.23 3.79
C SER A 82 -4.85 12.80 2.40
N ARG A 83 -4.40 11.97 1.47
CA ARG A 83 -4.21 12.34 0.05
C ARG A 83 -5.30 11.69 -0.78
N PHE A 84 -6.08 12.51 -1.48
CA PHE A 84 -7.20 12.04 -2.28
C PHE A 84 -6.84 11.86 -3.74
N ASP A 85 -7.61 11.00 -4.40
CA ASP A 85 -7.57 10.81 -5.85
C ASP A 85 -6.16 10.42 -6.35
N SER A 86 -5.41 9.64 -5.54
CA SER A 86 -4.05 9.21 -5.86
C SER A 86 -4.09 8.14 -6.96
N ARG A 87 -3.41 8.40 -8.07
CA ARG A 87 -3.39 7.53 -9.25
C ARG A 87 -2.14 6.67 -9.25
N TRP A 88 -2.34 5.37 -9.36
CA TRP A 88 -1.29 4.37 -9.30
C TRP A 88 -1.41 3.43 -10.50
N ARG A 89 -0.26 2.92 -10.94
CA ARG A 89 -0.16 1.83 -11.90
C ARG A 89 0.57 0.66 -11.27
N GLY A 90 0.02 -0.54 -11.37
CA GLY A 90 0.60 -1.72 -10.73
C GLY A 90 -0.04 -3.03 -11.16
N VAL A 91 0.55 -4.13 -10.69
CA VAL A 91 -0.03 -5.48 -10.85
C VAL A 91 -0.92 -5.78 -9.65
N SER A 92 -2.12 -6.31 -9.88
CA SER A 92 -3.00 -6.78 -8.80
C SER A 92 -2.31 -7.86 -7.98
N LEU A 93 -2.43 -7.80 -6.64
CA LEU A 93 -1.93 -8.88 -5.80
C LEU A 93 -2.70 -10.18 -6.04
N ASP A 94 -3.95 -10.15 -6.52
CA ASP A 94 -4.67 -11.37 -6.90
C ASP A 94 -3.92 -12.13 -8.00
N THR A 95 -3.44 -11.42 -9.04
CA THR A 95 -2.64 -12.01 -10.14
C THR A 95 -1.35 -12.66 -9.63
N LEU A 96 -0.72 -12.07 -8.61
CA LEU A 96 0.51 -12.61 -8.03
C LEU A 96 0.23 -13.78 -7.08
N LEU A 97 -0.88 -13.72 -6.34
CA LEU A 97 -1.32 -14.76 -5.42
C LEU A 97 -1.85 -16.00 -6.17
N ASP A 98 -2.42 -15.85 -7.36
CA ASP A 98 -2.83 -16.97 -8.22
C ASP A 98 -1.65 -17.85 -8.66
N ALA A 99 -0.42 -17.33 -8.62
CA ALA A 99 0.80 -18.06 -8.97
C ALA A 99 1.36 -18.91 -7.82
N VAL A 100 0.77 -18.85 -6.61
CA VAL A 100 1.25 -19.59 -5.44
C VAL A 100 0.12 -20.38 -4.78
N ASP A 101 0.45 -21.58 -4.31
CA ASP A 101 -0.45 -22.34 -3.45
C ASP A 101 -0.41 -21.75 -2.03
N VAL A 102 -1.56 -21.28 -1.54
CA VAL A 102 -1.71 -20.67 -0.21
C VAL A 102 -2.60 -21.58 0.61
N ALA A 103 -2.05 -22.15 1.68
CA ALA A 103 -2.78 -23.06 2.54
C ALA A 103 -3.88 -22.34 3.33
N GLU A 104 -4.92 -23.08 3.74
CA GLU A 104 -6.08 -22.49 4.44
C GLU A 104 -5.74 -21.86 5.79
N ASP A 105 -4.67 -22.33 6.44
CA ASP A 105 -4.15 -21.80 7.70
C ASP A 105 -3.24 -20.57 7.53
N GLU A 106 -2.86 -20.22 6.31
CA GLU A 106 -2.07 -19.03 5.98
C GLU A 106 -2.95 -17.78 5.87
N GLN A 107 -3.36 -17.26 7.01
CA GLN A 107 -4.37 -16.19 7.09
C GLN A 107 -3.78 -14.76 7.09
N HIS A 108 -2.46 -14.63 7.20
CA HIS A 108 -1.77 -13.34 7.31
C HIS A 108 -0.53 -13.33 6.43
N VAL A 109 -0.18 -12.14 5.96
CA VAL A 109 1.09 -11.92 5.27
C VAL A 109 2.00 -11.04 6.12
N LEU A 110 3.30 -11.18 5.90
CA LEU A 110 4.31 -10.23 6.34
C LEU A 110 4.95 -9.62 5.10
N ALA A 111 4.61 -8.38 4.79
CA ALA A 111 5.28 -7.60 3.75
C ALA A 111 6.64 -7.12 4.26
N ARG A 112 7.66 -7.24 3.41
CA ARG A 112 9.03 -6.82 3.67
C ARG A 112 9.52 -5.98 2.51
N CYS A 113 10.35 -4.98 2.79
CA CYS A 113 11.01 -4.20 1.74
C CYS A 113 12.49 -3.98 2.06
N ASP A 114 13.20 -3.42 1.07
CA ASP A 114 14.56 -2.92 1.26
C ASP A 114 14.61 -1.92 2.42
N GLY A 115 15.71 -1.94 3.18
CA GLY A 115 15.85 -1.14 4.40
C GLY A 115 15.23 -1.79 5.65
N GLY A 116 14.65 -2.99 5.54
CA GLY A 116 14.27 -3.82 6.68
C GLY A 116 12.94 -3.44 7.34
N TYR A 117 12.20 -2.50 6.77
CA TYR A 117 10.83 -2.24 7.20
C TYR A 117 9.93 -3.44 6.88
N THR A 118 9.06 -3.77 7.83
CA THR A 118 8.09 -4.85 7.68
C THR A 118 6.74 -4.43 8.24
N THR A 119 5.67 -4.99 7.68
CA THR A 119 4.31 -4.83 8.18
C THR A 119 3.51 -6.09 7.91
N ASN A 120 2.55 -6.40 8.78
CA ASN A 120 1.69 -7.55 8.62
C ASN A 120 0.22 -7.13 8.46
N MET A 121 -0.53 -7.93 7.72
CA MET A 121 -1.96 -7.71 7.51
C MET A 121 -2.67 -9.04 7.22
N PRO A 122 -3.98 -9.12 7.47
CA PRO A 122 -4.78 -10.26 7.05
C PRO A 122 -4.70 -10.45 5.54
N LEU A 123 -4.54 -11.69 5.08
CA LEU A 123 -4.51 -12.03 3.66
C LEU A 123 -5.83 -11.66 2.96
N ALA A 124 -6.95 -11.74 3.69
CA ALA A 124 -8.28 -11.36 3.20
C ALA A 124 -8.41 -9.87 2.81
N ASP A 125 -7.55 -9.01 3.34
CA ASP A 125 -7.51 -7.58 3.01
C ASP A 125 -6.67 -7.30 1.76
N LEU A 126 -5.91 -8.28 1.29
CA LEU A 126 -5.10 -8.19 0.07
C LEU A 126 -5.78 -8.83 -1.15
N ARG A 127 -6.84 -9.62 -0.93
CA ARG A 127 -7.57 -10.34 -1.98
C ARG A 127 -8.82 -9.62 -2.44
N GLY A 128 -9.23 -9.91 -3.68
CA GLY A 128 -10.49 -9.46 -4.25
C GLY A 128 -10.46 -8.02 -4.74
N GLY A 129 -9.40 -7.67 -5.48
CA GLY A 129 -9.21 -6.35 -6.09
C GLY A 129 -8.97 -5.24 -5.09
N LYS A 130 -8.31 -5.54 -3.97
CA LYS A 130 -8.07 -4.58 -2.88
C LYS A 130 -6.62 -4.09 -2.79
N ALA A 131 -5.69 -4.74 -3.48
CA ALA A 131 -4.26 -4.46 -3.32
C ALA A 131 -3.47 -4.70 -4.60
N TRP A 132 -2.39 -3.92 -4.74
CA TRP A 132 -1.51 -3.92 -5.91
C TRP A 132 -0.06 -3.80 -5.49
N LEU A 133 0.84 -4.43 -6.26
CA LEU A 133 2.25 -4.05 -6.28
C LEU A 133 2.39 -2.88 -7.28
N ALA A 134 2.31 -1.66 -6.75
CA ALA A 134 2.36 -0.44 -7.55
C ALA A 134 3.80 -0.02 -7.87
N TYR A 135 4.02 0.40 -9.11
CA TYR A 135 5.32 0.84 -9.62
C TYR A 135 5.26 2.12 -10.46
N GLY A 136 4.06 2.58 -10.82
CA GLY A 136 3.83 3.89 -11.41
C GLY A 136 2.95 4.74 -10.50
N TYR A 137 3.23 6.03 -10.45
CA TYR A 137 2.51 7.02 -9.66
C TYR A 137 2.53 8.36 -10.42
N ASP A 138 1.38 9.03 -10.51
CA ASP A 138 1.23 10.38 -11.10
C ASP A 138 1.72 11.50 -10.15
#